data_AF-A0A4W3GEN0-F1
#
_entry.id   AF-A0A4W3GEN0-F1
#
_cell.length_a   1.000
_cell.length_b   1.000
_cell.length_c   1.000
_cell.angle_alpha   90.00
_cell.angle_beta   90.00
_cell.angle_gamma   90.00
#
_symmetry.space_group_name_H-M   'P 1'
#
loop_
_entity.id
_entity.type
_entity.pdbx_description
1 polymer ?
#
loop_
_entity_poly.entity_id
_entity_poly.type
_entity_poly.pdbx_seq_one_letter_code
_entity_poly.pdbx_strand_id
1 'polypeptide(L)'
;VEVRSLTFLLCVVFSFTEMPTNNFIESSFWNFDALFQPQQHPARDQHDTFFISDPATATEFPMDYLERVKQVHSEGGYGSQGYKYDWKIEEAKKNLLRTHTTAVSARMLYKLAQQEAFTPVKYFSIDRVFRNETLDATHLAEFHQIEGVVADYDLTLGDLMGVLQQFFNKLGIKKLRYKPAYNPYTEPSMEIFSYHEGLKKWVEVGNSGVFRPEMLLPMGLPEGVTVIAWGLSLERPTMIKYGINNIRELVGHRVNLQMVFDSPICRLES
;
A
#
# COMPACT_ATOMS: atom_id res chain seq x y z
N VAL A 1 -13.16 11.98 7.75
CA VAL A 1 -14.08 11.89 6.58
C VAL A 1 -13.69 12.88 5.49
N GLU A 2 -13.56 14.17 5.79
CA GLU A 2 -13.33 15.20 4.76
C GLU A 2 -12.03 15.01 3.96
N VAL A 3 -10.90 14.74 4.62
CA VAL A 3 -9.63 14.51 3.91
C VAL A 3 -9.70 13.28 3.01
N ARG A 4 -10.38 12.21 3.44
CA ARG A 4 -10.63 11.02 2.62
C ARG A 4 -11.39 11.39 1.34
N SER A 5 -12.46 12.16 1.46
CA SER A 5 -13.25 12.62 0.30
C SER A 5 -12.43 13.48 -0.65
N LEU A 6 -11.53 14.31 -0.11
CA LEU A 6 -10.63 15.13 -0.91
C LEU A 6 -9.62 14.29 -1.71
N THR A 7 -8.97 13.34 -1.05
CA THR A 7 -8.04 12.41 -1.70
C THR A 7 -8.77 11.57 -2.74
N PHE A 8 -9.96 11.08 -2.43
CA PHE A 8 -10.79 10.33 -3.37
C PHE A 8 -11.05 11.14 -4.64
N LEU A 9 -11.53 12.38 -4.50
CA LEU A 9 -11.79 13.26 -5.64
C LEU A 9 -10.52 13.51 -6.46
N LEU A 10 -9.37 13.67 -5.79
CA LEU A 10 -8.10 13.86 -6.46
C LEU A 10 -7.70 12.65 -7.31
N CYS A 11 -7.83 11.44 -6.77
CA CYS A 11 -7.58 10.20 -7.50
C CYS A 11 -8.48 10.09 -8.74
N VAL A 12 -9.77 10.40 -8.59
CA VAL A 12 -10.73 10.42 -9.71
C VAL A 12 -10.33 11.45 -10.78
N VAL A 13 -9.89 12.65 -10.39
CA VAL A 13 -9.41 13.68 -11.32
C VAL A 13 -8.20 13.19 -12.12
N PHE A 14 -7.33 12.40 -11.51
CA PHE A 14 -6.20 11.75 -12.21
C PHE A 14 -6.58 10.47 -12.96
N SER A 15 -7.88 10.19 -13.12
CA SER A 15 -8.42 9.01 -13.82
C SER A 15 -8.05 7.68 -13.16
N PHE A 16 -7.90 7.66 -11.83
CA PHE A 16 -7.77 6.43 -11.08
C PHE A 16 -9.15 5.82 -10.81
N THR A 17 -9.24 4.50 -10.93
CA THR A 17 -10.42 3.70 -10.61
C THR A 17 -10.30 3.14 -9.21
N GLU A 18 -11.34 3.28 -8.39
CA GLU A 18 -11.32 2.78 -7.01
C GLU A 18 -11.36 1.24 -6.99
N MET A 19 -10.46 0.64 -6.21
CA MET A 19 -10.43 -0.79 -5.95
C MET A 19 -11.38 -1.16 -4.81
N PRO A 20 -12.07 -2.31 -4.88
CA PRO A 20 -12.88 -2.80 -3.77
C PRO A 20 -11.97 -3.29 -2.64
N THR A 21 -12.12 -2.69 -1.45
CA THR A 21 -11.33 -3.00 -0.25
C THR A 21 -12.18 -3.65 0.86
N ASN A 22 -13.29 -4.28 0.50
CA ASN A 22 -14.32 -4.79 1.42
C ASN A 22 -13.91 -6.06 2.20
N ASN A 23 -12.64 -6.14 2.62
CA ASN A 23 -12.03 -7.25 3.36
C ASN A 23 -11.01 -6.74 4.38
N PHE A 24 -11.34 -6.82 5.68
CA PHE A 24 -10.35 -6.54 6.74
C PHE A 24 -9.49 -7.76 7.04
N ILE A 25 -10.07 -8.95 6.96
CA ILE A 25 -9.34 -10.21 7.08
C ILE A 25 -8.75 -10.55 5.72
N GLU A 26 -7.47 -10.87 5.71
CA GLU A 26 -6.74 -11.29 4.53
C GLU A 26 -5.93 -12.55 4.85
N SER A 27 -5.77 -13.43 3.86
CA SER A 27 -4.85 -14.57 4.01
C SER A 27 -3.40 -14.08 3.96
N SER A 28 -2.49 -14.73 4.69
CA SER A 28 -1.06 -14.42 4.63
C SER A 28 -0.50 -14.58 3.22
N PHE A 29 -1.08 -15.46 2.41
CA PHE A 29 -0.78 -15.57 0.99
C PHE A 29 -0.94 -14.22 0.27
N TRP A 30 -2.14 -13.65 0.26
CA TRP A 30 -2.41 -12.39 -0.45
C TRP A 30 -1.76 -11.18 0.20
N ASN A 31 -1.62 -11.18 1.53
CA ASN A 31 -1.02 -10.08 2.25
C ASN A 31 0.51 -10.06 2.14
N PHE A 32 1.19 -11.20 1.96
CA PHE A 32 2.65 -11.26 1.94
C PHE A 32 3.22 -12.06 0.76
N ASP A 33 2.86 -13.33 0.62
CA ASP A 33 3.50 -14.23 -0.35
C ASP A 33 3.27 -13.79 -1.80
N ALA A 34 2.06 -13.36 -2.14
CA ALA A 34 1.68 -12.84 -3.47
C ALA A 34 2.43 -11.55 -3.84
N LEU A 35 2.94 -10.82 -2.84
CA LEU A 35 3.77 -9.64 -3.03
C LEU A 35 5.26 -10.00 -3.18
N PHE A 36 5.63 -11.27 -3.19
CA PHE A 36 7.03 -11.68 -3.13
C PHE A 36 7.73 -11.28 -1.80
N GLN A 37 6.98 -11.14 -0.70
CA GLN A 37 7.57 -10.93 0.63
C GLN A 37 7.88 -12.29 1.29
N PRO A 38 9.14 -12.56 1.71
CA PRO A 38 9.54 -13.89 2.18
C PRO A 38 8.88 -14.26 3.52
N GLN A 39 8.67 -15.56 3.76
CA GLN A 39 8.02 -16.05 4.99
C GLN A 39 8.81 -15.77 6.28
N GLN A 40 10.13 -15.62 6.18
CA GLN A 40 11.00 -15.25 7.31
C GLN A 40 10.98 -13.75 7.64
N HIS A 41 10.24 -12.92 6.89
CA HIS A 41 10.30 -11.48 7.04
C HIS A 41 9.75 -11.03 8.41
N PRO A 42 10.46 -10.15 9.16
CA PRO A 42 10.07 -9.73 10.52
C PRO A 42 8.63 -9.21 10.62
N ALA A 43 8.17 -8.45 9.62
CA ALA A 43 6.78 -7.96 9.58
C ALA A 43 5.69 -9.06 9.61
N ARG A 44 6.04 -10.33 9.39
CA ARG A 44 5.12 -11.48 9.51
C ARG A 44 5.08 -12.07 10.93
N ASP A 45 5.86 -11.55 11.86
CA ASP A 45 5.87 -11.96 13.26
C ASP A 45 4.56 -11.52 13.95
N GLN A 46 4.15 -12.27 14.97
CA GLN A 46 3.01 -11.92 15.83
C GLN A 46 3.22 -10.58 16.56
N HIS A 47 4.48 -10.17 16.75
CA HIS A 47 4.80 -8.86 17.30
C HIS A 47 4.41 -7.70 16.38
N ASP A 48 4.32 -7.90 15.06
CA ASP A 48 4.03 -6.85 14.08
C ASP A 48 2.65 -7.01 13.42
N THR A 49 2.11 -8.23 13.39
CA THR A 49 0.88 -8.59 12.67
C THR A 49 -0.18 -9.20 13.60
N PHE A 50 -1.43 -8.74 13.46
CA PHE A 50 -2.58 -9.35 14.12
C PHE A 50 -3.06 -10.58 13.33
N PHE A 51 -2.76 -11.78 13.83
CA PHE A 51 -3.30 -13.02 13.30
C PHE A 51 -4.71 -13.30 13.83
N ILE A 52 -5.53 -13.94 13.00
CA ILE A 52 -6.91 -14.31 13.34
C ILE A 52 -6.91 -15.66 14.07
N SER A 53 -7.68 -15.75 15.17
CA SER A 53 -7.94 -17.01 15.87
C SER A 53 -9.11 -17.80 15.28
N ASP A 54 -10.14 -17.10 14.77
CA ASP A 54 -11.30 -17.70 14.11
C ASP A 54 -11.89 -16.74 13.04
N PRO A 55 -11.94 -17.12 11.75
CA PRO A 55 -11.34 -18.31 11.15
C PRO A 55 -9.82 -18.19 11.03
N ALA A 56 -9.05 -19.09 11.67
CA ALA A 56 -7.59 -19.02 11.70
C ALA A 56 -6.92 -19.26 10.33
N THR A 57 -7.55 -20.03 9.46
CA THR A 57 -7.00 -20.42 8.16
C THR A 57 -7.96 -20.09 7.02
N ALA A 58 -7.40 -19.63 5.91
CA ALA A 58 -8.10 -19.53 4.64
C ALA A 58 -8.12 -20.89 3.93
N THR A 59 -9.22 -21.16 3.26
CA THR A 59 -9.49 -22.45 2.59
C THR A 59 -9.41 -22.38 1.08
N GLU A 60 -9.49 -21.18 0.50
CA GLU A 60 -9.61 -20.99 -0.95
C GLU A 60 -8.46 -20.16 -1.50
N PHE A 61 -7.74 -20.74 -2.47
CA PHE A 61 -6.65 -20.08 -3.19
C PHE A 61 -6.70 -20.46 -4.67
N PRO A 62 -6.27 -19.56 -5.57
CA PRO A 62 -5.97 -19.95 -6.94
C PRO A 62 -4.74 -20.88 -6.94
N MET A 63 -4.96 -22.19 -6.90
CA MET A 63 -3.89 -23.18 -6.71
C MET A 63 -2.78 -23.07 -7.75
N ASP A 64 -3.12 -22.83 -9.02
CA ASP A 64 -2.13 -22.66 -10.08
C ASP A 64 -1.23 -21.44 -9.85
N TYR A 65 -1.79 -20.34 -9.33
CA TYR A 65 -1.01 -19.16 -8.99
C TYR A 65 -0.17 -19.40 -7.73
N LEU A 66 -0.73 -20.08 -6.72
CA LEU A 66 -0.03 -20.42 -5.49
C LEU A 66 1.22 -21.28 -5.77
N GLU A 67 1.12 -22.29 -6.64
CA GLU A 67 2.28 -23.11 -7.00
C GLU A 67 3.36 -22.31 -7.74
N ARG A 68 2.98 -21.37 -8.62
CA ARG A 68 3.94 -20.46 -9.26
C ARG A 68 4.62 -19.54 -8.24
N VAL A 69 3.87 -18.99 -7.29
CA VAL A 69 4.43 -18.17 -6.21
C VAL A 69 5.40 -19.00 -5.38
N LYS A 70 5.01 -20.20 -4.95
CA LYS A 70 5.85 -21.13 -4.21
C LYS A 70 7.18 -21.37 -4.93
N GLN A 71 7.13 -21.73 -6.22
CA GLN A 71 8.31 -21.97 -7.04
C GLN A 71 9.23 -20.75 -7.11
N VAL A 72 8.68 -19.57 -7.41
CA VAL A 72 9.47 -18.33 -7.53
C VAL A 72 10.09 -17.92 -6.19
N HIS A 73 9.39 -18.15 -5.07
CA HIS A 73 9.94 -17.91 -3.74
C HIS A 73 11.08 -18.86 -3.38
N SER A 74 10.92 -20.16 -3.63
CA SER A 74 11.87 -21.18 -3.19
C SER A 74 13.05 -21.35 -4.14
N GLU A 75 12.76 -21.64 -5.41
CA GLU A 75 13.75 -22.04 -6.42
C GLU A 75 14.13 -20.89 -7.36
N GLY A 76 13.31 -19.85 -7.39
CA GLY A 76 13.42 -18.76 -8.35
C GLY A 76 12.64 -19.02 -9.64
N GLY A 77 12.84 -18.16 -10.61
CA GLY A 77 12.06 -18.11 -11.84
C GLY A 77 12.04 -16.71 -12.40
N TYR A 78 11.64 -16.58 -13.67
CA TYR A 78 11.50 -15.27 -14.33
C TYR A 78 12.76 -14.38 -14.27
N GLY A 79 13.95 -15.00 -14.35
CA GLY A 79 15.24 -14.30 -14.25
C GLY A 79 15.76 -14.07 -12.82
N SER A 80 14.96 -14.39 -11.80
CA SER A 80 15.35 -14.30 -10.39
C SER A 80 15.83 -15.62 -9.82
N GLN A 81 16.69 -15.56 -8.81
CA GLN A 81 17.17 -16.74 -8.07
C GLN A 81 16.24 -17.15 -6.92
N GLY A 82 15.15 -16.43 -6.70
CA GLY A 82 14.27 -16.60 -5.55
C GLY A 82 14.98 -16.31 -4.23
N TYR A 83 14.36 -16.72 -3.13
CA TYR A 83 14.90 -16.55 -1.77
C TYR A 83 15.62 -17.80 -1.25
N LYS A 84 15.61 -18.92 -1.99
CA LYS A 84 16.33 -20.17 -1.65
C LYS A 84 15.97 -20.73 -0.27
N TYR A 85 14.67 -20.84 -0.01
CA TYR A 85 14.14 -21.44 1.21
C TYR A 85 12.96 -22.38 0.93
N ASP A 86 12.62 -23.19 1.93
CA ASP A 86 11.43 -24.05 1.87
C ASP A 86 10.16 -23.23 2.15
N TRP A 87 9.38 -22.96 1.11
CA TRP A 87 8.13 -22.22 1.21
C TRP A 87 7.02 -23.12 1.76
N LYS A 88 6.40 -22.71 2.86
CA LYS A 88 5.41 -23.50 3.59
C LYS A 88 4.00 -23.00 3.33
N ILE A 89 3.15 -23.87 2.79
CA ILE A 89 1.73 -23.54 2.55
C ILE A 89 0.97 -23.23 3.85
N GLU A 90 1.36 -23.85 4.96
CA GLU A 90 0.73 -23.62 6.27
C GLU A 90 0.92 -22.18 6.77
N GLU A 91 2.03 -21.52 6.40
CA GLU A 91 2.25 -20.10 6.70
C GLU A 91 1.38 -19.20 5.83
N ALA A 92 1.18 -19.56 4.56
CA ALA A 92 0.36 -18.81 3.61
C ALA A 92 -1.15 -18.90 3.94
N LYS A 93 -1.58 -20.01 4.53
CA LYS A 93 -2.97 -20.24 4.94
C LYS A 93 -3.43 -19.38 6.12
N LYS A 94 -2.53 -18.89 6.96
CA LYS A 94 -2.91 -18.14 8.18
C LYS A 94 -3.66 -16.86 7.83
N ASN A 95 -4.83 -16.66 8.42
CA ASN A 95 -5.56 -15.41 8.29
C ASN A 95 -5.01 -14.35 9.25
N LEU A 96 -5.04 -13.11 8.81
CA LEU A 96 -4.60 -11.94 9.56
C LEU A 96 -5.53 -10.76 9.28
N LEU A 97 -5.45 -9.73 10.12
CA LEU A 97 -5.96 -8.42 9.75
C LEU A 97 -4.96 -7.77 8.79
N ARG A 98 -5.43 -7.32 7.62
CA ARG A 98 -4.57 -6.78 6.58
C ARG A 98 -3.65 -5.67 7.11
N THR A 99 -2.36 -5.77 6.79
CA THR A 99 -1.33 -4.87 7.32
C THR A 99 -1.09 -3.64 6.44
N HIS A 100 -1.51 -3.73 5.18
CA HIS A 100 -1.41 -2.68 4.16
C HIS A 100 -2.40 -2.96 3.01
N THR A 101 -2.81 -1.90 2.30
CA THR A 101 -3.72 -2.01 1.15
C THR A 101 -3.09 -2.69 -0.07
N THR A 102 -1.77 -2.93 -0.06
CA THR A 102 -1.05 -3.58 -1.16
C THR A 102 -1.53 -5.01 -1.44
N ALA A 103 -2.13 -5.67 -0.44
CA ALA A 103 -2.81 -6.94 -0.64
C ALA A 103 -4.01 -6.82 -1.61
N VAL A 104 -4.74 -5.71 -1.54
CA VAL A 104 -5.85 -5.40 -2.45
C VAL A 104 -5.32 -5.17 -3.86
N SER A 105 -4.21 -4.43 -3.99
CA SER A 105 -3.51 -4.23 -5.26
C SER A 105 -3.07 -5.55 -5.89
N ALA A 106 -2.51 -6.48 -5.11
CA ALA A 106 -2.15 -7.81 -5.61
C ALA A 106 -3.36 -8.58 -6.15
N ARG A 107 -4.49 -8.57 -5.45
CA ARG A 107 -5.74 -9.19 -5.91
C ARG A 107 -6.24 -8.57 -7.22
N MET A 108 -6.16 -7.25 -7.34
CA MET A 108 -6.62 -6.54 -8.53
C MET A 108 -5.69 -6.75 -9.73
N LEU A 109 -4.37 -6.76 -9.51
CA LEU A 109 -3.38 -7.07 -10.56
C LEU A 109 -3.49 -8.52 -11.01
N TYR A 110 -3.71 -9.46 -10.09
CA TYR A 110 -3.97 -10.85 -10.45
C TYR A 110 -5.23 -10.99 -11.32
N LYS A 111 -6.33 -10.31 -10.96
CA LYS A 111 -7.56 -10.29 -11.78
C LYS A 111 -7.32 -9.66 -13.15
N LEU A 112 -6.54 -8.58 -13.23
CA LEU A 112 -6.15 -7.95 -14.49
C LEU A 112 -5.38 -8.93 -15.38
N ALA A 113 -4.47 -9.70 -14.79
CA ALA A 113 -3.67 -10.70 -15.48
C ALA A 113 -4.49 -11.88 -16.05
N GLN A 114 -5.71 -12.13 -15.53
CA GLN A 114 -6.58 -13.19 -16.05
C GLN A 114 -7.50 -12.73 -17.20
N GLN A 115 -7.43 -11.46 -17.60
CA GLN A 115 -8.23 -10.97 -18.73
C GLN A 115 -7.67 -11.50 -20.05
N GLU A 116 -8.53 -11.65 -21.08
CA GLU A 116 -8.12 -12.14 -22.40
C GLU A 116 -7.05 -11.25 -23.06
N ALA A 117 -7.14 -9.95 -22.82
CA ALA A 117 -6.16 -8.96 -23.27
C ALA A 117 -5.83 -8.00 -22.13
N PHE A 118 -4.54 -7.72 -21.96
CA PHE A 118 -4.09 -6.70 -21.01
C PHE A 118 -4.55 -5.31 -21.47
N THR A 119 -5.11 -4.56 -20.54
CA THR A 119 -5.44 -3.15 -20.72
C THR A 119 -4.71 -2.33 -19.65
N PRO A 120 -4.04 -1.23 -20.01
CA PRO A 120 -3.43 -0.34 -19.02
C PRO A 120 -4.46 0.21 -18.03
N VAL A 121 -4.10 0.27 -16.75
CA VAL A 121 -5.01 0.67 -15.67
C VAL A 121 -4.34 1.56 -14.64
N LYS A 122 -5.17 2.39 -14.02
CA LYS A 122 -4.83 3.21 -12.85
C LYS A 122 -5.80 2.88 -11.74
N TYR A 123 -5.31 2.33 -10.65
CA TYR A 123 -6.10 1.90 -9.51
C TYR A 123 -5.74 2.66 -8.25
N PHE A 124 -6.73 2.95 -7.41
CA PHE A 124 -6.47 3.49 -6.09
C PHE A 124 -7.37 2.85 -5.03
N SER A 125 -6.95 2.92 -3.78
CA SER A 125 -7.78 2.53 -2.64
C SER A 125 -7.50 3.44 -1.46
N ILE A 126 -8.51 3.69 -0.64
CA ILE A 126 -8.35 4.37 0.64
C ILE A 126 -9.07 3.55 1.70
N ASP A 127 -8.33 2.83 2.53
CA ASP A 127 -8.97 2.00 3.54
C ASP A 127 -8.10 1.73 4.77
N ARG A 128 -8.74 1.25 5.82
CA ARG A 128 -8.13 0.98 7.12
C ARG A 128 -7.27 -0.28 7.11
N VAL A 129 -6.10 -0.20 7.70
CA VAL A 129 -5.14 -1.29 7.86
C VAL A 129 -4.77 -1.44 9.32
N PHE A 130 -4.25 -2.60 9.70
CA PHE A 130 -4.02 -2.99 11.09
C PHE A 130 -2.58 -3.44 11.30
N ARG A 131 -1.91 -2.91 12.31
CA ARG A 131 -0.54 -3.29 12.66
C ARG A 131 -0.41 -3.43 14.15
N ASN A 132 0.27 -4.48 14.61
CA ASN A 132 0.49 -4.71 16.04
C ASN A 132 1.66 -3.86 16.57
N GLU A 133 1.68 -2.58 16.21
CA GLU A 133 2.71 -1.65 16.66
C GLU A 133 2.37 -1.13 18.07
N THR A 134 3.40 -0.75 18.83
CA THR A 134 3.19 -0.16 20.16
C THR A 134 2.46 1.18 20.03
N LEU A 135 1.30 1.30 20.68
CA LEU A 135 0.48 2.51 20.65
C LEU A 135 1.18 3.70 21.29
N ASP A 136 1.43 4.75 20.53
CA ASP A 136 2.01 6.02 21.02
C ASP A 136 1.20 7.24 20.54
N ALA A 137 1.78 8.44 20.61
CA ALA A 137 1.11 9.68 20.19
C ALA A 137 1.02 9.85 18.66
N THR A 138 1.77 9.04 17.92
CA THR A 138 1.97 9.09 16.47
C THR A 138 1.58 7.79 15.74
N HIS A 139 1.47 6.67 16.45
CA HIS A 139 1.15 5.35 15.93
C HIS A 139 -0.13 4.80 16.58
N LEU A 140 -1.05 4.36 15.72
CA LEU A 140 -2.27 3.64 16.09
C LEU A 140 -2.19 2.20 15.57
N ALA A 141 -2.81 1.27 16.29
CA ALA A 141 -2.93 -0.11 15.87
C ALA A 141 -3.79 -0.27 14.60
N GLU A 142 -4.63 0.73 14.30
CA GLU A 142 -5.36 0.84 13.06
C GLU A 142 -5.30 2.27 12.53
N PHE A 143 -5.10 2.41 11.21
CA PHE A 143 -5.05 3.71 10.53
C PHE A 143 -5.43 3.54 9.06
N HIS A 144 -5.68 4.63 8.33
CA HIS A 144 -6.08 4.58 6.93
C HIS A 144 -4.87 4.74 6.01
N GLN A 145 -4.71 3.79 5.10
CA GLN A 145 -3.72 3.84 4.04
C GLN A 145 -4.41 4.23 2.72
N ILE A 146 -3.81 5.20 2.04
CA ILE A 146 -4.11 5.55 0.66
C ILE A 146 -3.06 4.88 -0.20
N GLU A 147 -3.48 4.20 -1.25
CA GLU A 147 -2.57 3.58 -2.22
C GLU A 147 -3.03 3.86 -3.64
N GLY A 148 -2.06 4.13 -4.52
CA GLY A 148 -2.25 4.27 -5.94
C GLY A 148 -1.31 3.33 -6.70
N VAL A 149 -1.81 2.75 -7.78
CA VAL A 149 -1.12 1.78 -8.63
C VAL A 149 -1.38 2.13 -10.09
N VAL A 150 -0.35 2.13 -10.92
CA VAL A 150 -0.46 2.30 -12.37
C VAL A 150 0.24 1.14 -13.04
N ALA A 151 -0.48 0.41 -13.89
CA ALA A 151 0.02 -0.70 -14.67
C ALA A 151 -0.08 -0.37 -16.16
N ASP A 152 1.05 -0.34 -16.84
CA ASP A 152 1.16 -0.04 -18.28
C ASP A 152 2.45 -0.66 -18.84
N TYR A 153 2.68 -0.54 -20.13
CA TYR A 153 3.94 -0.95 -20.74
C TYR A 153 5.06 0.05 -20.47
N ASP A 154 6.25 -0.47 -20.17
CA ASP A 154 7.51 0.29 -20.11
C ASP A 154 7.53 1.52 -19.18
N LEU A 155 6.70 1.53 -18.13
CA LEU A 155 6.77 2.53 -17.06
C LEU A 155 8.14 2.50 -16.38
N THR A 156 8.65 3.70 -16.12
CA THR A 156 9.94 3.95 -15.50
C THR A 156 9.79 4.58 -14.12
N LEU A 157 10.90 4.66 -13.39
CA LEU A 157 10.97 5.43 -12.14
C LEU A 157 10.61 6.92 -12.33
N GLY A 158 10.90 7.47 -13.52
CA GLY A 158 10.57 8.84 -13.87
C GLY A 158 9.06 9.07 -13.95
N ASP A 159 8.31 8.09 -14.46
CA ASP A 159 6.84 8.15 -14.53
C ASP A 159 6.23 8.16 -13.13
N LEU A 160 6.76 7.33 -12.22
CA LEU A 160 6.37 7.33 -10.81
C LEU A 160 6.61 8.70 -10.16
N MET A 161 7.81 9.27 -10.34
CA MET A 161 8.12 10.61 -9.83
C MET A 161 7.22 11.69 -10.43
N GLY A 162 6.87 11.57 -11.71
CA GLY A 162 5.95 12.49 -12.40
C GLY A 162 4.53 12.42 -11.83
N VAL A 163 4.00 11.21 -11.65
CA VAL A 163 2.68 11.00 -11.02
C VAL A 163 2.65 11.57 -9.61
N LEU A 164 3.66 11.27 -8.80
CA LEU A 164 3.78 11.78 -7.43
C LEU A 164 3.88 13.31 -7.40
N GLN A 165 4.68 13.91 -8.27
CA GLN A 165 4.80 15.36 -8.36
C GLN A 165 3.47 16.02 -8.70
N GLN A 166 2.71 15.47 -9.66
CA GLN A 166 1.37 16.00 -9.99
C GLN A 166 0.39 15.84 -8.83
N PHE A 167 0.39 14.67 -8.18
CA PHE A 167 -0.47 14.35 -7.06
C PHE A 167 -0.25 15.29 -5.88
N PHE A 168 0.99 15.43 -5.42
CA PHE A 168 1.34 16.31 -4.29
C PHE A 168 1.20 17.80 -4.63
N ASN A 169 1.50 18.22 -5.87
CA ASN A 169 1.28 19.61 -6.29
C ASN A 169 -0.19 20.03 -6.13
N LYS A 170 -1.14 19.14 -6.46
CA LYS A 170 -2.58 19.40 -6.27
C LYS A 170 -3.00 19.42 -4.81
N LEU A 171 -2.23 18.80 -3.92
CA LEU A 171 -2.41 18.91 -2.47
C LEU A 171 -1.73 20.16 -1.87
N GLY A 172 -1.13 21.03 -2.70
CA GLY A 172 -0.40 22.21 -2.25
C GLY A 172 1.05 21.92 -1.81
N ILE A 173 1.52 20.68 -1.96
CA ILE A 173 2.84 20.24 -1.52
C ILE A 173 3.83 20.30 -2.70
N LYS A 174 4.63 21.37 -2.75
CA LYS A 174 5.54 21.64 -3.88
C LYS A 174 7.00 21.23 -3.64
N LYS A 175 7.42 21.17 -2.38
CA LYS A 175 8.82 20.87 -2.00
C LYS A 175 8.97 19.38 -1.72
N LEU A 176 9.16 18.60 -2.78
CA LEU A 176 9.37 17.14 -2.68
C LEU A 176 10.85 16.78 -2.78
N ARG A 177 11.25 15.75 -2.03
CA ARG A 177 12.52 15.03 -2.17
C ARG A 177 12.27 13.54 -2.14
N TYR A 178 13.08 12.80 -2.88
CA TYR A 178 13.01 11.36 -2.94
C TYR A 178 14.28 10.78 -2.33
N LYS A 179 14.13 9.73 -1.53
CA LYS A 179 15.24 9.00 -0.92
C LYS A 179 15.13 7.53 -1.30
N PRO A 180 16.19 6.89 -1.83
CA PRO A 180 16.18 5.45 -2.07
C PRO A 180 15.81 4.70 -0.79
N ALA A 181 14.93 3.71 -0.95
CA ALA A 181 14.42 2.89 0.13
C ALA A 181 14.49 1.42 -0.25
N TYR A 182 14.06 0.55 0.65
CA TYR A 182 13.91 -0.87 0.40
C TYR A 182 12.49 -1.28 0.77
N ASN A 183 11.75 -1.86 -0.17
CA ASN A 183 10.57 -2.67 0.13
C ASN A 183 10.75 -4.04 -0.52
N PRO A 184 10.31 -5.14 0.11
CA PRO A 184 10.48 -6.49 -0.44
C PRO A 184 9.90 -6.68 -1.84
N TYR A 185 8.80 -5.97 -2.12
CA TYR A 185 7.98 -6.12 -3.31
C TYR A 185 8.21 -5.06 -4.38
N THR A 186 9.14 -4.11 -4.17
CA THR A 186 9.48 -3.09 -5.18
C THR A 186 10.99 -2.97 -5.43
N GLU A 187 11.36 -2.86 -6.71
CA GLU A 187 12.72 -2.54 -7.14
C GLU A 187 12.67 -1.79 -8.48
N PRO A 188 13.07 -0.50 -8.54
CA PRO A 188 13.54 0.36 -7.45
C PRO A 188 12.44 0.83 -6.49
N SER A 189 12.83 1.25 -5.28
CA SER A 189 11.96 1.82 -4.23
C SER A 189 12.42 3.20 -3.77
N MET A 190 11.48 4.08 -3.42
CA MET A 190 11.78 5.41 -2.87
C MET A 190 10.77 5.85 -1.79
N GLU A 191 11.30 6.44 -0.73
CA GLU A 191 10.57 7.25 0.23
C GLU A 191 10.38 8.67 -0.32
N ILE A 192 9.25 9.28 0.01
CA ILE A 192 8.84 10.62 -0.42
C ILE A 192 8.88 11.53 0.80
N PHE A 193 9.64 12.61 0.70
CA PHE A 193 9.77 13.62 1.75
C PHE A 193 9.21 14.95 1.28
N SER A 194 8.52 15.66 2.17
CA SER A 194 8.10 17.05 1.99
C SER A 194 8.73 17.96 3.03
N TYR A 195 9.08 19.19 2.65
CA TYR A 195 9.53 20.20 3.61
C TYR A 195 8.34 20.81 4.36
N HIS A 196 8.32 20.65 5.68
CA HIS A 196 7.27 21.20 6.55
C HIS A 196 7.69 22.58 7.08
N GLU A 197 7.06 23.66 6.60
CA GLU A 197 7.42 25.04 6.97
C GLU A 197 7.32 25.30 8.48
N GLY A 198 6.29 24.78 9.15
CA GLY A 198 6.10 24.96 10.60
C GLY A 198 7.13 24.24 11.48
N LEU A 199 7.72 23.15 10.99
CA LEU A 199 8.70 22.32 11.73
C LEU A 199 10.13 22.57 11.20
N LYS A 200 10.27 23.35 10.13
CA LYS A 200 11.51 23.66 9.43
C LYS A 200 12.37 22.44 9.10
N LYS A 201 11.74 21.29 8.83
CA LYS A 201 12.42 20.01 8.55
C LYS A 201 11.74 19.24 7.43
N TRP A 202 12.48 18.31 6.83
CA TRP A 202 11.94 17.33 5.89
C TRP A 202 11.21 16.23 6.68
N VAL A 203 9.98 15.93 6.28
CA VAL A 203 9.11 14.94 6.89
C VAL A 203 8.72 13.91 5.83
N GLU A 204 8.76 12.64 6.18
CA GLU A 204 8.31 11.56 5.31
C GLU A 204 6.78 11.64 5.13
N VAL A 205 6.33 11.72 3.88
CA VAL A 205 4.92 11.85 3.50
C VAL A 205 4.37 10.62 2.79
N GLY A 206 5.24 9.68 2.40
CA GLY A 206 4.82 8.44 1.75
C GLY A 206 6.00 7.57 1.30
N ASN A 207 5.67 6.39 0.79
CA ASN A 207 6.61 5.43 0.22
C ASN A 207 6.09 4.98 -1.15
N SER A 208 6.97 4.57 -2.04
CA SER A 208 6.63 4.19 -3.41
C SER A 208 7.70 3.29 -4.03
N GLY A 209 7.36 2.68 -5.16
CA GLY A 209 8.32 1.90 -5.93
C GLY A 209 7.71 1.26 -7.16
N VAL A 210 8.54 0.53 -7.88
CA VAL A 210 8.15 -0.26 -9.06
C VAL A 210 8.03 -1.71 -8.62
N PHE A 211 6.87 -2.34 -8.80
CA PHE A 211 6.67 -3.73 -8.36
C PHE A 211 7.64 -4.67 -9.08
N ARG A 212 8.17 -5.60 -8.31
CA ARG A 212 9.15 -6.57 -8.76
C ARG A 212 8.59 -7.52 -9.83
N PRO A 213 9.38 -7.93 -10.84
CA PRO A 213 8.95 -8.95 -11.78
C PRO A 213 8.57 -10.27 -11.11
N GLU A 214 9.23 -10.65 -10.02
CA GLU A 214 8.91 -11.87 -9.25
C GLU A 214 7.55 -11.82 -8.56
N MET A 215 6.98 -10.63 -8.36
CA MET A 215 5.61 -10.45 -7.91
C MET A 215 4.63 -10.53 -9.09
N LEU A 216 4.93 -9.85 -10.19
CA LEU A 216 3.99 -9.62 -11.31
C LEU A 216 3.91 -10.81 -12.29
N LEU A 217 5.04 -11.37 -12.68
CA LEU A 217 5.11 -12.43 -13.70
C LEU A 217 4.41 -13.73 -13.30
N PRO A 218 4.49 -14.23 -12.03
CA PRO A 218 3.69 -15.39 -11.64
C PRO A 218 2.18 -15.12 -11.65
N MET A 219 1.73 -13.86 -11.57
CA MET A 219 0.30 -13.53 -11.74
C MET A 219 -0.18 -13.81 -13.17
N GLY A 220 0.73 -13.78 -14.15
CA GLY A 220 0.44 -13.95 -15.58
C GLY A 220 0.34 -12.63 -16.34
N LEU A 221 0.83 -11.51 -15.79
CA LEU A 221 0.91 -10.26 -16.55
C LEU A 221 1.87 -10.43 -17.75
N PRO A 222 1.56 -9.82 -18.92
CA PRO A 222 2.42 -9.92 -20.09
C PRO A 222 3.82 -9.38 -19.85
N GLU A 223 4.81 -9.92 -20.56
CA GLU A 223 6.16 -9.34 -20.60
C GLU A 223 6.11 -7.89 -21.10
N GLY A 224 6.93 -7.01 -20.52
CA GLY A 224 6.96 -5.57 -20.80
C GLY A 224 5.96 -4.74 -19.99
N VAL A 225 4.95 -5.36 -19.36
CA VAL A 225 4.09 -4.65 -18.40
C VAL A 225 4.87 -4.40 -17.12
N THR A 226 4.96 -3.13 -16.74
CA THR A 226 5.53 -2.68 -15.47
C THR A 226 4.45 -2.01 -14.64
N VAL A 227 4.59 -2.09 -13.33
CA VAL A 227 3.61 -1.54 -12.40
C VAL A 227 4.32 -0.66 -11.39
N ILE A 228 3.91 0.60 -11.33
CA ILE A 228 4.41 1.58 -10.37
C ILE A 228 3.33 1.84 -9.31
N ALA A 229 3.75 1.96 -8.05
CA ALA A 229 2.82 2.14 -6.95
C ALA A 229 3.36 3.10 -5.89
N TRP A 230 2.45 3.72 -5.15
CA TRP A 230 2.77 4.56 -3.99
C TRP A 230 1.71 4.41 -2.92
N GLY A 231 2.14 4.58 -1.68
CA GLY A 231 1.30 4.55 -0.49
C GLY A 231 1.61 5.72 0.43
N LEU A 232 0.56 6.26 1.04
CA LEU A 232 0.66 7.29 2.07
C LEU A 232 -0.40 7.09 3.15
N SER A 233 -0.07 7.45 4.39
CA SER A 233 -1.06 7.49 5.47
C SER A 233 -2.00 8.68 5.26
N LEU A 234 -3.28 8.51 5.54
CA LEU A 234 -4.26 9.60 5.54
C LEU A 234 -4.08 10.52 6.75
N GLU A 235 -3.69 9.96 7.89
CA GLU A 235 -3.59 10.65 9.16
C GLU A 235 -2.45 11.68 9.19
N ARG A 236 -1.25 11.34 8.69
CA ARG A 236 -0.10 12.27 8.72
C ARG A 236 -0.38 13.59 7.97
N PRO A 237 -0.85 13.59 6.71
CA PRO A 237 -1.23 14.82 6.02
C PRO A 237 -2.36 15.59 6.71
N THR A 238 -3.32 14.87 7.31
CA THR A 238 -4.43 15.49 8.07
C THR A 238 -3.89 16.23 9.29
N MET A 239 -3.02 15.59 10.07
CA MET A 239 -2.39 16.19 11.24
C MET A 239 -1.59 17.44 10.89
N ILE A 240 -0.80 17.38 9.80
CA ILE A 240 -0.05 18.53 9.27
C ILE A 240 -0.98 19.68 8.86
N LYS A 241 -2.05 19.37 8.10
CA LYS A 241 -2.98 20.38 7.57
C LYS A 241 -3.75 21.11 8.67
N TYR A 242 -4.17 20.38 9.71
CA TYR A 242 -4.96 20.93 10.81
C TYR A 242 -4.12 21.31 12.05
N GLY A 243 -2.80 21.15 12.01
CA GLY A 243 -1.91 21.46 13.13
C GLY A 243 -2.12 20.58 14.36
N ILE A 244 -2.54 19.33 14.18
CA ILE A 244 -2.83 18.38 15.26
C ILE A 244 -1.56 17.62 15.62
N ASN A 245 -1.20 17.61 16.90
CA ASN A 245 0.03 16.96 17.39
C ASN A 245 -0.18 15.51 17.86
N ASN A 246 -1.42 15.10 18.13
CA ASN A 246 -1.75 13.78 18.65
C ASN A 246 -2.80 13.10 17.78
N ILE A 247 -2.46 11.95 17.20
CA ILE A 247 -3.34 11.20 16.30
C ILE A 247 -4.65 10.74 16.96
N ARG A 248 -4.65 10.56 18.30
CA ARG A 248 -5.81 10.12 19.09
C ARG A 248 -6.89 11.20 19.21
N GLU A 249 -6.51 12.46 19.00
CA GLU A 249 -7.47 13.56 18.94
C GLU A 249 -8.20 13.58 17.59
N LEU A 250 -7.61 12.97 16.56
CA LEU A 250 -8.16 12.89 15.21
C LEU A 250 -9.03 11.64 15.00
N VAL A 251 -8.61 10.48 15.52
CA VAL A 251 -9.24 9.17 15.26
C VAL A 251 -9.51 8.42 16.56
N GLY A 252 -10.72 7.87 16.67
CA GLY A 252 -11.12 6.99 17.77
C GLY A 252 -12.21 7.57 18.67
N HIS A 253 -12.65 6.79 19.66
CA HIS A 253 -13.76 7.13 20.54
C HIS A 253 -13.44 8.29 21.53
N ARG A 254 -12.18 8.75 21.58
CA ARG A 254 -11.74 9.88 22.42
C ARG A 254 -11.63 11.19 21.64
N VAL A 255 -12.12 11.23 20.40
CA VAL A 255 -12.13 12.43 19.56
C VAL A 255 -12.85 13.58 20.28
N ASN A 256 -12.25 14.77 20.23
CA ASN A 256 -12.92 15.97 20.74
C ASN A 256 -13.97 16.44 19.73
N LEU A 257 -15.26 16.26 20.05
CA LEU A 257 -16.34 16.63 19.14
C LEU A 257 -16.38 18.15 18.85
N GLN A 258 -15.98 19.00 19.80
CA GLN A 258 -15.92 20.45 19.57
C GLN A 258 -14.92 20.79 18.47
N MET A 259 -13.75 20.14 18.47
CA MET A 259 -12.77 20.27 17.39
C MET A 259 -13.38 19.87 16.03
N VAL A 260 -14.22 18.83 15.97
CA VAL A 260 -14.88 18.41 14.74
C VAL A 260 -15.87 19.47 14.24
N PHE A 261 -16.65 20.08 15.12
CA PHE A 261 -17.59 21.15 14.76
C PHE A 261 -16.89 22.43 14.30
N ASP A 262 -15.77 22.78 14.93
CA ASP A 262 -15.03 24.01 14.64
C ASP A 262 -14.05 23.85 13.45
N SER A 263 -13.81 22.61 13.01
CA SER A 263 -12.87 22.32 11.92
C SER A 263 -13.33 22.98 10.62
N PRO A 264 -12.47 23.76 9.95
CA PRO A 264 -12.82 24.35 8.67
C PRO A 264 -12.93 23.27 7.59
N ILE A 265 -13.79 23.51 6.61
CA ILE A 265 -14.02 22.61 5.46
C ILE A 265 -12.69 22.27 4.80
N CYS A 266 -12.39 20.97 4.67
CA CYS A 266 -11.24 20.51 3.91
C CYS A 266 -11.42 20.80 2.41
N ARG A 267 -10.65 21.74 1.86
CA ARG A 267 -10.61 22.05 0.41
C ARG A 267 -9.24 21.78 -0.19
N LEU A 268 -9.18 21.53 -1.50
CA LEU A 268 -7.92 21.59 -2.24
C LEU A 268 -7.48 23.05 -2.24
N GLU A 269 -6.19 23.30 -1.99
CA GLU A 269 -5.64 24.62 -2.24
C GLU A 269 -5.57 24.83 -3.76
N SER A 270 -6.18 25.93 -4.21
CA SER A 270 -6.25 26.34 -5.61
C SER A 270 -4.87 26.65 -6.19
#